data_AF-A0A1K1NFD9-F1
#
_entry.id   AF-A0A1K1NFD9-F1
#
_cell.length_a   1.000
_cell.length_b   1.000
_cell.length_c   1.000
_cell.angle_alpha   90.00
_cell.angle_beta   90.00
_cell.angle_gamma   90.00
#
_symmetry.space_group_name_H-M   'P 1'
#
loop_
_entity.id
_entity.type
_entity.pdbx_description
1 polymer ?
#
loop_
_entity_poly.entity_id
_entity_poly.type
_entity_poly.pdbx_seq_one_letter_code
_entity_poly.pdbx_strand_id
1 'polypeptide(L)'
;MEAALFPPMAAHILLIFVGAISMVALVGIAYNYSLTRSTREKIARVEELERDVKILQRDIKALQDRLPKDAMPDNTDTKPAMDKAAGGAMAGNVKQEVWQGFVDDYNNLANSMNIPKAAEACENFVRNNKVQLLACVESQKAEDGKTLVYTAVDNVGSSRYWAWNVTGKPDDFAVVPNPLIEYNEELHHKGGMKETFASNYETGSFKQVQVKLPAQFTLRQGKWVIVQPGVIRVK
;
A
#
# COMPACT_ATOMS: atom_id res chain seq x y z
N MET A 1 -56.84 -17.41 42.56
CA MET A 1 -56.56 -18.43 41.54
C MET A 1 -56.00 -17.70 40.34
N GLU A 2 -54.68 -17.55 40.27
CA GLU A 2 -54.05 -16.86 39.13
C GLU A 2 -54.07 -17.80 37.93
N ALA A 3 -54.78 -17.39 36.88
CA ALA A 3 -54.82 -18.11 35.63
C ALA A 3 -53.44 -17.95 34.95
N ALA A 4 -52.68 -19.04 34.88
CA ALA A 4 -51.47 -19.07 34.06
C ALA A 4 -51.88 -18.83 32.61
N LEU A 5 -51.59 -17.62 32.09
CA LEU A 5 -52.05 -17.15 30.78
C LEU A 5 -51.45 -17.94 29.59
N PHE A 6 -50.48 -18.84 29.80
CA PHE A 6 -49.83 -19.61 28.75
C PHE A 6 -49.44 -21.03 29.18
N PRO A 7 -49.47 -22.03 28.28
CA PRO A 7 -48.98 -23.38 28.57
C PRO A 7 -47.47 -23.35 28.88
N PRO A 8 -46.97 -24.20 29.79
CA PRO A 8 -45.60 -24.13 30.31
C PRO A 8 -44.52 -24.19 29.23
N MET A 9 -44.77 -24.94 28.14
CA MET A 9 -43.86 -25.02 26.99
C MET A 9 -43.74 -23.69 26.23
N ALA A 10 -44.83 -22.92 26.10
CA ALA A 10 -44.81 -21.62 25.43
C ALA A 10 -44.07 -20.57 26.26
N ALA A 11 -44.18 -20.64 27.59
CA ALA A 11 -43.45 -19.75 28.50
C ALA A 11 -41.92 -19.94 28.38
N HIS A 12 -41.45 -21.18 28.29
CA HIS A 12 -40.02 -21.45 28.09
C HIS A 12 -39.51 -20.98 26.73
N ILE A 13 -40.27 -21.19 25.65
CA ILE A 13 -39.90 -20.73 24.30
C ILE A 13 -39.80 -19.20 24.27
N LEU A 14 -40.75 -18.49 24.88
CA LEU A 14 -40.71 -17.02 24.99
C LEU A 14 -39.49 -16.53 25.76
N LEU A 15 -39.11 -17.18 26.86
CA LEU A 15 -37.91 -16.82 27.63
C LEU A 15 -36.62 -17.00 26.81
N ILE A 16 -36.53 -18.04 25.99
CA ILE A 16 -35.37 -18.27 25.11
C ILE A 16 -35.29 -17.16 24.05
N PHE A 17 -36.41 -16.80 23.42
CA PHE A 17 -36.43 -15.71 22.44
C PHE A 17 -36.06 -14.36 23.05
N VAL A 18 -36.57 -14.05 24.24
CA VAL A 18 -36.21 -12.82 24.97
C VAL A 18 -34.71 -12.79 25.29
N GLY A 19 -34.16 -13.92 25.73
CA GLY A 19 -32.72 -14.05 25.98
C GLY A 19 -31.87 -13.84 24.72
N ALA A 20 -32.27 -14.45 23.60
CA ALA A 20 -31.57 -14.31 22.32
C ALA A 20 -31.62 -12.86 21.79
N ILE A 21 -32.78 -12.21 21.86
CA ILE A 21 -32.96 -10.82 21.44
C ILE A 21 -32.11 -9.88 22.31
N SER A 22 -32.08 -10.10 23.63
CA SER A 22 -31.26 -9.30 24.54
C SER A 22 -29.76 -9.43 24.24
N MET A 23 -29.29 -10.63 23.87
CA MET A 23 -27.89 -10.85 23.51
C MET A 23 -27.51 -10.14 22.21
N VAL A 24 -28.37 -10.21 21.18
CA VAL A 24 -28.16 -9.50 19.92
C VAL A 24 -28.15 -7.98 20.13
N ALA A 25 -29.06 -7.47 20.96
CA ALA A 25 -29.11 -6.04 21.30
C ALA A 25 -27.83 -5.56 22.00
N LEU A 26 -27.29 -6.34 22.95
CA LEU A 26 -26.03 -6.02 23.63
C LEU A 26 -24.84 -5.97 22.67
N VAL A 27 -24.75 -6.94 21.74
CA VAL A 27 -23.71 -6.95 20.70
C VAL A 27 -23.85 -5.75 19.78
N GLY A 28 -25.08 -5.39 19.39
CA GLY A 28 -25.36 -4.21 18.58
C GLY A 28 -24.96 -2.90 19.27
N ILE A 29 -25.25 -2.74 20.56
CA ILE A 29 -24.85 -1.56 21.34
C ILE A 29 -23.32 -1.48 21.45
N ALA A 30 -22.65 -2.60 21.73
CA ALA A 30 -21.19 -2.66 21.82
C ALA A 30 -20.51 -2.30 20.48
N TYR A 31 -21.06 -2.78 19.37
CA TYR A 31 -20.57 -2.47 18.02
C TYR A 31 -20.73 -0.97 17.69
N ASN A 32 -21.91 -0.40 17.95
CA ASN A 32 -22.16 1.03 17.74
C ASN A 32 -21.26 1.92 18.62
N TYR A 33 -21.02 1.52 19.87
CA TYR A 33 -20.11 2.22 20.77
C TYR A 33 -18.66 2.16 20.26
N SER A 34 -18.21 1.00 19.79
CA SER A 34 -16.89 0.80 19.18
C SER A 34 -16.68 1.69 17.94
N LEU A 35 -17.68 1.74 17.06
CA LEU A 35 -17.63 2.58 15.85
C LEU A 35 -17.54 4.07 16.23
N THR A 36 -18.31 4.50 17.22
CA THR A 36 -18.29 5.90 17.70
C THR A 36 -16.93 6.29 18.30
N ARG A 37 -16.28 5.37 19.02
CA ARG A 37 -14.94 5.60 19.59
C ARG A 37 -13.87 5.72 18.50
N SER A 38 -13.89 4.83 17.50
CA SER A 38 -12.94 4.89 16.39
C SER A 38 -13.10 6.16 15.55
N THR A 39 -14.33 6.63 15.36
CA THR A 39 -14.60 7.88 14.63
C THR A 39 -14.04 9.10 15.38
N ARG A 40 -14.12 9.14 16.71
CA ARG A 40 -13.54 10.24 17.51
C ARG A 40 -12.01 10.32 17.40
N GLU A 41 -11.34 9.17 17.38
CA GLU A 41 -9.87 9.10 17.20
C GLU A 41 -9.45 9.57 15.81
N LYS A 42 -10.25 9.29 14.77
CA LYS A 42 -9.99 9.78 13.40
C LYS A 42 -10.21 11.28 13.27
N ILE A 43 -11.25 11.83 13.92
CA ILE A 43 -11.53 13.29 13.91
C ILE A 43 -10.41 14.07 14.60
N ALA A 44 -9.86 13.57 15.72
CA ALA A 44 -8.75 14.22 16.42
C ALA A 44 -7.49 14.33 15.55
N ARG A 45 -7.21 13.33 14.70
CA ARG A 45 -6.08 13.37 13.76
C ARG A 45 -6.28 14.42 12.68
N VAL A 46 -7.51 14.64 12.21
CA VAL A 46 -7.81 15.67 11.19
C VAL A 46 -7.49 17.08 11.72
N GLU A 47 -7.80 17.36 12.99
CA GLU A 47 -7.50 18.66 13.62
C GLU A 47 -5.99 18.87 13.85
N GLU A 48 -5.23 17.79 14.07
CA GLU A 48 -3.76 17.82 14.11
C GLU A 48 -3.17 18.09 12.71
N LEU A 49 -3.67 17.39 11.69
CA LEU A 49 -3.30 17.60 10.29
C LEU A 49 -3.56 19.05 9.82
N GLU A 50 -4.69 19.66 10.18
CA GLU A 50 -4.96 21.07 9.85
C GLU A 50 -4.00 22.06 10.52
N ARG A 51 -3.57 21.77 11.76
CA ARG A 51 -2.58 22.60 12.46
C ARG A 51 -1.21 22.48 11.82
N ASP A 52 -0.80 21.27 11.48
CA ASP A 52 0.48 21.03 10.79
C ASP A 52 0.50 21.75 9.45
N VAL A 53 -0.57 21.70 8.66
CA VAL A 53 -0.68 22.43 7.37
C VAL A 53 -0.51 23.94 7.58
N LYS A 54 -1.16 24.52 8.60
CA LYS A 54 -1.04 25.96 8.89
C LYS A 54 0.37 26.36 9.34
N ILE A 55 1.05 25.50 10.09
CA ILE A 55 2.44 25.72 10.52
C ILE A 55 3.36 25.68 9.30
N LEU A 56 3.27 24.64 8.46
CA LEU A 56 4.06 24.53 7.23
C LEU A 56 3.84 25.72 6.29
N GLN A 57 2.59 26.17 6.13
CA GLN A 57 2.28 27.32 5.29
C GLN A 57 2.92 28.62 5.81
N ARG A 58 2.99 28.79 7.15
CA ARG A 58 3.67 29.91 7.78
C ARG A 58 5.18 29.85 7.57
N ASP A 59 5.77 28.65 7.70
CA ASP A 59 7.20 28.45 7.51
C ASP A 59 7.62 28.68 6.05
N ILE A 60 6.81 28.22 5.09
CA ILE A 60 7.01 28.52 3.66
C ILE A 60 7.01 30.03 3.43
N LYS A 61 6.04 30.75 3.99
CA LYS A 61 5.93 32.21 3.84
C LYS A 61 7.13 32.94 4.45
N ALA A 62 7.57 32.51 5.64
CA ALA A 62 8.73 33.07 6.31
C ALA A 62 10.04 32.82 5.56
N LEU A 63 10.18 31.67 4.88
CA LEU A 63 11.31 31.38 4.01
C LEU A 63 11.28 32.21 2.72
N GLN A 64 10.09 32.42 2.17
CA GLN A 64 9.89 33.25 0.98
C GLN A 64 10.23 34.73 1.22
N ASP A 65 9.94 35.24 2.43
CA ASP A 65 10.33 36.59 2.86
C ASP A 65 11.84 36.70 3.20
N ARG A 66 12.51 35.57 3.45
CA ARG A 66 13.97 35.50 3.73
C ARG A 66 14.83 35.28 2.49
N LEU A 67 14.24 35.00 1.33
CA LEU A 67 14.96 34.93 0.06
C LEU A 67 15.31 36.36 -0.42
N PRO A 68 16.59 36.72 -0.60
CA PRO A 68 16.97 38.01 -1.17
C PRO A 68 16.41 38.13 -2.60
N LYS A 69 15.81 39.29 -2.91
CA LYS A 69 15.17 39.60 -4.19
C LYS A 69 16.14 39.88 -5.35
N ASP A 70 17.44 39.68 -5.14
CA ASP A 70 18.50 40.06 -6.08
C ASP A 70 19.34 38.83 -6.49
N ALA A 71 18.77 37.99 -7.34
CA ALA A 71 19.55 37.04 -8.15
C ALA A 71 18.75 36.64 -9.40
N MET A 72 18.51 37.61 -10.29
CA MET A 72 18.18 37.36 -11.69
C MET A 72 19.28 38.00 -12.54
N PRO A 73 20.06 37.22 -13.31
CA PRO A 73 20.74 37.79 -14.46
C PRO A 73 19.70 38.00 -15.57
N ASP A 74 19.72 39.23 -16.07
CA ASP A 74 19.07 39.70 -17.29
C ASP A 74 19.35 38.75 -18.47
N ASN A 75 18.31 38.39 -19.22
CA ASN A 75 18.44 37.75 -20.51
C ASN A 75 17.30 38.23 -21.41
N THR A 76 17.60 39.33 -22.11
CA THR A 76 16.95 39.75 -23.35
C THR A 76 17.05 38.68 -24.44
N ASP A 77 15.91 38.44 -25.08
CA ASP A 77 15.72 38.08 -26.49
C ASP A 77 16.46 36.87 -27.08
N THR A 78 15.78 35.73 -27.23
CA THR A 78 15.45 35.11 -28.55
C THR A 78 14.69 33.77 -28.40
N LYS A 79 13.72 33.54 -29.29
CA LYS A 79 13.14 32.22 -29.62
C LYS A 79 12.81 32.24 -31.13
N PRO A 80 12.78 31.13 -31.89
CA PRO A 80 13.19 29.74 -31.62
C PRO A 80 14.17 29.16 -32.67
N ALA A 81 14.99 28.19 -32.28
CA ALA A 81 15.46 27.17 -33.22
C ALA A 81 15.46 25.79 -32.54
N MET A 82 14.80 24.86 -33.20
CA MET A 82 14.71 23.44 -32.85
C MET A 82 16.10 22.80 -32.87
N ASP A 83 16.51 22.15 -31.78
CA ASP A 83 17.14 20.82 -31.86
C ASP A 83 17.41 20.19 -30.48
N LYS A 84 17.07 18.89 -30.42
CA LYS A 84 17.54 17.79 -29.55
C LYS A 84 18.04 18.04 -28.12
N ALA A 85 17.50 17.15 -27.27
CA ALA A 85 18.14 16.42 -26.17
C ALA A 85 17.83 16.88 -24.73
N ALA A 86 17.67 15.85 -23.90
CA ALA A 86 17.76 15.85 -22.44
C ALA A 86 16.68 16.63 -21.67
N GLY A 87 15.55 15.95 -21.44
CA GLY A 87 14.65 16.29 -20.33
C GLY A 87 15.33 16.01 -18.99
N GLY A 88 16.18 16.93 -18.54
CA GLY A 88 16.79 16.97 -17.22
C GLY A 88 15.97 17.84 -16.26
N ALA A 89 15.43 17.18 -15.25
CA ALA A 89 15.22 17.66 -13.87
C ALA A 89 14.54 19.03 -13.63
N MET A 90 13.23 18.99 -13.41
CA MET A 90 12.58 19.88 -12.44
C MET A 90 12.92 19.39 -11.02
N ALA A 91 14.06 19.83 -10.48
CA ALA A 91 14.43 19.60 -9.09
C ALA A 91 13.78 20.67 -8.19
N GLY A 92 12.47 20.54 -7.95
CA GLY A 92 11.87 21.07 -6.73
C GLY A 92 12.25 20.15 -5.59
N ASN A 93 12.69 20.68 -4.45
CA ASN A 93 13.08 19.90 -3.28
C ASN A 93 11.84 19.22 -2.67
N VAL A 94 11.40 18.12 -3.28
CA VAL A 94 10.35 17.23 -2.77
C VAL A 94 10.92 16.56 -1.54
N LYS A 95 10.24 16.67 -0.39
CA LYS A 95 10.53 15.83 0.78
C LYS A 95 10.42 14.39 0.32
N GLN A 96 11.57 13.77 0.04
CA GLN A 96 11.64 12.45 -0.56
C GLN A 96 10.97 11.46 0.40
N GLU A 97 9.95 10.77 -0.08
CA GLU A 97 9.29 9.72 0.68
C GLU A 97 10.32 8.67 1.11
N VAL A 98 10.16 8.12 2.31
CA VAL A 98 11.16 7.21 2.93
C VAL A 98 11.48 6.01 2.02
N TRP A 99 10.51 5.55 1.23
CA TRP A 99 10.63 4.44 0.30
C TRP A 99 11.14 4.82 -1.10
N GLN A 100 11.27 6.11 -1.42
CA GLN A 100 11.58 6.56 -2.79
C GLN A 100 12.93 6.05 -3.27
N GLY A 101 13.97 6.14 -2.43
CA GLY A 101 15.31 5.63 -2.77
C GLY A 101 15.28 4.12 -3.07
N PHE A 102 14.56 3.35 -2.26
CA PHE A 102 14.36 1.91 -2.49
C PHE A 102 13.67 1.62 -3.83
N VAL A 103 12.63 2.38 -4.18
CA VAL A 103 11.91 2.21 -5.45
C VAL A 103 12.75 2.63 -6.65
N ASP A 104 13.58 3.66 -6.52
CA ASP A 104 14.49 4.10 -7.56
C ASP A 104 15.56 3.04 -7.85
N ASP A 105 16.19 2.50 -6.79
CA ASP A 105 17.16 1.40 -6.90
C ASP A 105 16.51 0.13 -7.47
N TYR A 106 15.30 -0.20 -7.04
CA TYR A 106 14.52 -1.30 -7.59
C TYR A 106 14.25 -1.11 -9.09
N ASN A 107 13.83 0.08 -9.51
CA ASN A 107 13.52 0.35 -10.91
C ASN A 107 14.78 0.29 -11.78
N ASN A 108 15.93 0.76 -11.27
CA ASN A 108 17.21 0.63 -11.95
C ASN A 108 17.59 -0.84 -12.14
N LEU A 109 17.41 -1.66 -11.10
CA LEU A 109 17.57 -3.11 -11.18
C LEU A 109 16.61 -3.72 -12.21
N ALA A 110 15.32 -3.46 -12.12
CA ALA A 110 14.29 -3.99 -13.02
C ALA A 110 14.54 -3.63 -14.50
N ASN A 111 15.07 -2.43 -14.76
CA ASN A 111 15.45 -2.00 -16.12
C ASN A 111 16.67 -2.76 -16.67
N SER A 112 17.47 -3.38 -15.80
CA SER A 112 18.69 -4.11 -16.18
C SER A 112 18.50 -5.62 -16.31
N MET A 113 17.29 -6.17 -16.16
CA MET A 113 17.03 -7.63 -16.15
C MET A 113 17.50 -8.41 -17.40
N ASN A 114 17.82 -7.74 -18.50
CA ASN A 114 18.35 -8.37 -19.72
C ASN A 114 19.86 -8.69 -19.65
N ILE A 115 20.56 -8.36 -18.56
CA ILE A 115 21.99 -8.67 -18.44
C ILE A 115 22.24 -10.14 -18.03
N PRO A 116 23.34 -10.75 -18.49
CA PRO A 116 23.85 -11.97 -17.90
C PRO A 116 24.05 -11.76 -16.40
N LYS A 117 23.54 -12.68 -15.56
CA LYS A 117 23.55 -12.61 -14.08
C LYS A 117 22.48 -11.73 -13.42
N ALA A 118 21.38 -11.42 -14.10
CA ALA A 118 20.24 -10.74 -13.47
C ALA A 118 19.76 -11.40 -12.16
N ALA A 119 19.74 -12.74 -12.09
CA ALA A 119 19.37 -13.47 -10.87
C ALA A 119 20.33 -13.19 -9.69
N GLU A 120 21.64 -13.14 -9.95
CA GLU A 120 22.66 -12.82 -8.92
C GLU A 120 22.49 -11.36 -8.44
N ALA A 121 22.19 -10.44 -9.36
CA ALA A 121 21.90 -9.04 -9.01
C ALA A 121 20.66 -8.92 -8.11
N CYS A 122 19.60 -9.70 -8.38
CA CYS A 122 18.41 -9.76 -7.54
C CYS A 122 18.70 -10.32 -6.13
N GLU A 123 19.44 -11.42 -6.04
CA GLU A 123 19.87 -11.99 -4.75
C GLU A 123 20.70 -11.00 -3.92
N ASN A 124 21.60 -10.26 -4.57
CA ASN A 124 22.39 -9.22 -3.92
C ASN A 124 21.52 -8.04 -3.47
N PHE A 125 20.58 -7.59 -4.29
CA PHE A 125 19.66 -6.52 -3.96
C PHE A 125 18.80 -6.86 -2.74
N VAL A 126 18.21 -8.06 -2.71
CA VAL A 126 17.36 -8.54 -1.61
C VAL A 126 18.16 -8.57 -0.31
N ARG A 127 19.38 -9.08 -0.35
CA ARG A 127 20.28 -9.17 0.82
C ARG A 127 20.69 -7.80 1.34
N ASN A 128 21.12 -6.91 0.45
CA ASN A 128 21.63 -5.58 0.82
C ASN A 128 20.52 -4.68 1.39
N ASN A 129 19.32 -4.78 0.82
CA ASN A 129 18.17 -4.00 1.27
C ASN A 129 17.35 -4.70 2.37
N LYS A 130 17.75 -5.91 2.81
CA LYS A 130 17.04 -6.72 3.82
C LYS A 130 15.55 -6.89 3.49
N VAL A 131 15.27 -7.16 2.23
CA VAL A 131 13.91 -7.30 1.69
C VAL A 131 13.36 -8.67 2.10
N GLN A 132 12.11 -8.68 2.56
CA GLN A 132 11.37 -9.90 2.81
C GLN A 132 10.71 -10.37 1.51
N LEU A 133 10.84 -11.65 1.21
CA LEU A 133 10.29 -12.24 0.00
C LEU A 133 8.92 -12.82 0.30
N LEU A 134 7.93 -12.50 -0.53
CA LEU A 134 6.55 -12.94 -0.35
C LEU A 134 6.05 -13.71 -1.58
N ALA A 135 5.26 -14.75 -1.34
CA ALA A 135 4.43 -15.40 -2.34
C ALA A 135 2.95 -15.15 -2.04
N CYS A 136 2.14 -15.08 -3.10
CA CYS A 136 0.68 -15.03 -2.99
C CYS A 136 0.12 -16.44 -3.21
N VAL A 137 -0.74 -16.88 -2.30
CA VAL A 137 -1.43 -18.18 -2.34
C VAL A 137 -2.93 -17.98 -2.17
N GLU A 138 -3.72 -18.72 -2.93
CA GLU A 138 -5.18 -18.75 -2.75
C GLU A 138 -5.50 -19.56 -1.47
N SER A 139 -6.27 -18.97 -0.55
CA SER A 139 -6.75 -19.71 0.62
C SER A 139 -7.91 -20.63 0.24
N GLN A 140 -7.77 -21.93 0.51
CA GLN A 140 -8.84 -22.92 0.31
C GLN A 140 -10.01 -22.81 1.30
N LYS A 141 -9.94 -21.89 2.27
CA LYS A 141 -10.88 -21.79 3.40
C LYS A 141 -12.02 -20.79 3.21
N ALA A 142 -12.14 -20.17 2.04
CA ALA A 142 -13.16 -19.16 1.82
C ALA A 142 -14.48 -19.78 1.34
N GLU A 143 -15.49 -19.77 2.20
CA GLU A 143 -16.89 -20.09 1.86
C GLU A 143 -17.52 -19.07 0.89
N ASP A 144 -16.85 -17.92 0.65
CA ASP A 144 -17.41 -16.80 -0.14
C ASP A 144 -16.37 -16.10 -1.05
N GLY A 145 -15.62 -16.90 -1.82
CA GLY A 145 -14.74 -16.40 -2.90
C GLY A 145 -13.25 -16.35 -2.56
N LYS A 146 -12.41 -16.37 -3.60
CA LYS A 146 -10.94 -16.49 -3.51
C LYS A 146 -10.34 -15.38 -2.62
N THR A 147 -9.99 -15.73 -1.38
CA THR A 147 -9.21 -14.85 -0.50
C THR A 147 -7.73 -15.11 -0.71
N LEU A 148 -7.00 -14.10 -1.19
CA LEU A 148 -5.55 -14.16 -1.36
C LEU A 148 -4.84 -13.99 -0.03
N VAL A 149 -3.84 -14.83 0.22
CA VAL A 149 -2.98 -14.76 1.40
C VAL A 149 -1.53 -14.61 0.95
N TYR A 150 -0.81 -13.68 1.58
CA TYR A 150 0.61 -13.50 1.33
C TYR A 150 1.41 -14.21 2.43
N THR A 151 2.42 -14.98 2.03
CA THR A 151 3.31 -15.71 2.94
C THR A 151 4.76 -15.37 2.64
N ALA A 152 5.59 -15.33 3.69
CA ALA A 152 7.03 -15.22 3.53
C ALA A 152 7.58 -16.49 2.86
N VAL A 153 8.60 -16.31 2.03
CA VAL A 153 9.37 -17.38 1.39
C VAL A 153 10.87 -17.07 1.50
N ASP A 154 11.72 -18.07 1.32
CA ASP A 154 13.16 -17.93 1.56
C ASP A 154 14.00 -17.78 0.29
N ASN A 155 13.37 -17.81 -0.90
CA ASN A 155 14.08 -17.84 -2.19
C ASN A 155 13.51 -16.83 -3.18
N VAL A 156 14.39 -16.13 -3.90
CA VAL A 156 13.99 -15.10 -4.87
C VAL A 156 13.15 -15.70 -6.02
N GLY A 157 13.49 -16.88 -6.52
CA GLY A 157 12.76 -17.56 -7.60
C GLY A 157 11.36 -18.04 -7.21
N SER A 158 11.09 -18.30 -5.93
CA SER A 158 9.74 -18.63 -5.44
C SER A 158 8.93 -17.41 -5.01
N SER A 159 9.58 -16.26 -4.87
CA SER A 159 8.95 -15.00 -4.50
C SER A 159 8.20 -14.36 -5.67
N ARG A 160 7.07 -13.73 -5.37
CA ARG A 160 6.30 -12.89 -6.31
C ARG A 160 6.40 -11.40 -5.95
N TYR A 161 6.61 -11.11 -4.67
CA TYR A 161 6.70 -9.75 -4.15
C TYR A 161 7.86 -9.62 -3.18
N TRP A 162 8.38 -8.42 -3.12
CA TRP A 162 9.54 -8.01 -2.35
C TRP A 162 9.10 -6.89 -1.41
N ALA A 163 9.12 -7.15 -0.11
CA ALA A 163 8.66 -6.25 0.93
C ALA A 163 9.85 -5.64 1.67
N TRP A 164 10.06 -4.34 1.48
CA TRP A 164 11.06 -3.56 2.19
C TRP A 164 10.45 -2.89 3.41
N ASN A 165 11.08 -3.02 4.56
CA ASN A 165 10.58 -2.45 5.81
C ASN A 165 10.75 -0.92 5.81
N VAL A 166 9.67 -0.19 6.08
CA VAL A 166 9.70 1.28 6.11
C VAL A 166 10.45 1.72 7.37
N THR A 167 11.55 2.45 7.16
CA THR A 167 12.37 2.93 8.29
C THR A 167 11.53 3.77 9.25
N GLY A 168 11.56 3.41 10.54
CA GLY A 168 10.78 4.07 11.60
C GLY A 168 9.36 3.50 11.80
N LYS A 169 8.92 2.52 11.00
CA LYS A 169 7.63 1.83 11.14
C LYS A 169 7.81 0.31 10.97
N PRO A 170 8.08 -0.43 12.05
CA PRO A 170 8.55 -1.83 11.97
C PRO A 170 7.55 -2.81 11.36
N ASP A 171 6.25 -2.50 11.42
CA ASP A 171 5.21 -3.37 10.86
C ASP A 171 4.78 -2.93 9.46
N ASP A 172 5.28 -1.80 8.93
CA ASP A 172 4.88 -1.26 7.64
C ASP A 172 5.94 -1.52 6.57
N PHE A 173 5.50 -1.91 5.38
CA PHE A 173 6.34 -2.36 4.29
C PHE A 173 5.97 -1.70 2.97
N ALA A 174 6.98 -1.28 2.22
CA ALA A 174 6.87 -0.93 0.82
C ALA A 174 7.10 -2.19 -0.02
N VAL A 175 6.08 -2.58 -0.78
CA VAL A 175 6.04 -3.83 -1.55
C VAL A 175 6.13 -3.55 -3.04
N VAL A 176 7.05 -4.24 -3.70
CA VAL A 176 7.30 -4.19 -5.15
C VAL A 176 7.21 -5.61 -5.73
N PRO A 177 6.90 -5.78 -7.01
CA PRO A 177 6.88 -7.11 -7.62
C PRO A 177 8.30 -7.69 -7.78
N ASN A 178 8.41 -9.00 -7.99
CA ASN A 178 9.66 -9.62 -8.37
C ASN A 178 9.96 -9.32 -9.86
N PRO A 179 11.09 -8.64 -10.19
CA PRO A 179 11.40 -8.23 -11.56
C PRO A 179 11.90 -9.39 -12.44
N LEU A 180 12.19 -10.57 -11.88
CA LEU A 180 12.59 -11.75 -12.66
C LEU A 180 11.42 -12.45 -13.37
N ILE A 181 10.18 -12.17 -12.95
CA ILE A 181 8.99 -12.84 -13.45
C ILE A 181 8.34 -11.93 -14.49
N GLU A 182 8.11 -12.46 -15.69
CA GLU A 182 7.36 -11.73 -16.72
C GLU A 182 5.92 -11.48 -16.26
N TYR A 183 5.42 -10.28 -16.56
CA TYR A 183 4.05 -9.90 -16.28
C TYR A 183 3.14 -10.42 -17.39
N ASN A 184 2.44 -11.52 -17.12
CA ASN A 184 1.50 -12.16 -18.05
C ASN A 184 0.09 -12.28 -17.43
N GLU A 185 -0.85 -12.82 -18.21
CA GLU A 185 -2.26 -12.97 -17.80
C GLU A 185 -2.42 -13.82 -16.53
N GLU A 186 -1.61 -14.87 -16.40
CA GLU A 186 -1.61 -15.73 -15.21
C GLU A 186 -1.17 -14.96 -13.96
N LEU A 187 -0.08 -14.20 -14.05
CA LEU A 187 0.40 -13.37 -12.96
C LEU A 187 -0.60 -12.26 -12.61
N HIS A 188 -1.24 -11.67 -13.63
CA HIS A 188 -2.26 -10.64 -13.46
C HIS A 188 -3.48 -11.14 -12.68
N HIS A 189 -4.05 -12.30 -13.08
CA HIS A 189 -5.30 -12.80 -12.52
C HIS A 189 -5.16 -13.77 -11.35
N LYS A 190 -4.08 -14.56 -11.31
CA LYS A 190 -3.85 -15.59 -10.28
C LYS A 190 -2.65 -15.28 -9.39
N GLY A 191 -1.73 -14.44 -9.84
CA GLY A 191 -0.54 -14.06 -9.07
C GLY A 191 -0.80 -13.05 -7.95
N GLY A 192 -2.01 -12.49 -7.85
CA GLY A 192 -2.38 -11.43 -6.91
C GLY A 192 -2.02 -10.01 -7.39
N MET A 193 -1.57 -9.85 -8.64
CA MET A 193 -1.05 -8.57 -9.11
C MET A 193 -2.13 -7.51 -9.27
N LYS A 194 -3.32 -7.88 -9.78
CA LYS A 194 -4.43 -6.93 -9.94
C LYS A 194 -5.01 -6.45 -8.60
N GLU A 195 -4.88 -7.25 -7.55
CA GLU A 195 -5.27 -6.90 -6.18
C GLU A 195 -4.21 -6.04 -5.49
N THR A 196 -2.93 -6.25 -5.82
CA THR A 196 -1.80 -5.56 -5.19
C THR A 196 -1.45 -4.23 -5.87
N PHE A 197 -1.60 -4.15 -7.20
CA PHE A 197 -1.15 -3.02 -8.00
C PHE A 197 -2.18 -2.62 -9.05
N ALA A 198 -2.43 -1.32 -9.16
CA ALA A 198 -3.00 -0.74 -10.37
C ALA A 198 -1.95 -0.77 -11.48
N SER A 199 -2.33 -1.23 -12.67
CA SER A 199 -1.43 -1.36 -13.82
C SER A 199 -2.11 -0.95 -15.13
N ASN A 200 -1.32 -0.67 -16.16
CA ASN A 200 -1.78 -0.47 -17.54
C ASN A 200 -1.83 -1.78 -18.34
N TYR A 201 -1.95 -2.93 -17.67
CA TYR A 201 -2.02 -4.23 -18.32
C TYR A 201 -3.37 -4.41 -19.03
N GLU A 202 -3.32 -4.85 -20.28
CA GLU A 202 -4.52 -5.22 -21.05
C GLU A 202 -4.46 -6.69 -21.44
N THR A 203 -3.49 -7.08 -22.28
CA THR A 203 -3.23 -8.47 -22.69
C THR A 203 -1.75 -8.67 -23.03
N GLY A 204 -1.29 -9.93 -23.10
CA GLY A 204 0.08 -10.28 -23.50
C GLY A 204 1.03 -10.60 -22.34
N SER A 205 2.33 -10.64 -22.64
CA SER A 205 3.43 -10.83 -21.67
C SER A 205 4.42 -9.67 -21.77
N PHE A 206 4.77 -9.08 -20.63
CA PHE A 206 5.68 -7.93 -20.53
C PHE A 206 6.87 -8.28 -19.66
N LYS A 207 8.08 -8.03 -20.16
CA LYS A 207 9.33 -8.37 -19.45
C LYS A 207 9.73 -7.33 -18.43
N GLN A 208 9.24 -6.10 -18.57
CA GLN A 208 9.69 -4.98 -17.76
C GLN A 208 8.53 -4.40 -16.95
N VAL A 209 8.75 -4.28 -15.65
CA VAL A 209 7.82 -3.63 -14.72
C VAL A 209 8.51 -2.42 -14.10
N GLN A 210 7.89 -1.26 -14.24
CA GLN A 210 8.31 -0.04 -13.57
C GLN A 210 7.34 0.30 -12.44
N VAL A 211 7.84 0.41 -11.22
CA VAL A 211 7.04 0.83 -10.06
C VAL A 211 6.99 2.36 -10.03
N LYS A 212 5.77 2.90 -10.02
CA LYS A 212 5.50 4.33 -9.84
C LYS A 212 5.16 4.65 -8.38
N LEU A 213 4.44 3.75 -7.74
CA LEU A 213 4.11 3.81 -6.32
C LEU A 213 4.22 2.37 -5.77
N PRO A 214 5.00 2.10 -4.72
CA PRO A 214 5.01 0.78 -4.11
C PRO A 214 3.67 0.52 -3.42
N ALA A 215 3.25 -0.74 -3.34
CA ALA A 215 2.11 -1.10 -2.52
C ALA A 215 2.50 -1.02 -1.04
N GLN A 216 1.58 -0.63 -0.16
CA GLN A 216 1.83 -0.57 1.28
C GLN A 216 1.17 -1.74 1.97
N PHE A 217 1.99 -2.52 2.67
CA PHE A 217 1.55 -3.67 3.43
C PHE A 217 1.83 -3.42 4.92
N THR A 218 0.99 -3.96 5.78
CA THR A 218 1.30 -4.07 7.22
C THR A 218 1.28 -5.54 7.63
N LEU A 219 2.25 -5.94 8.45
CA LEU A 219 2.27 -7.26 9.08
C LEU A 219 1.57 -7.19 10.44
N ARG A 220 0.32 -7.67 10.54
CA ARG A 220 -0.45 -7.67 11.79
C ARG A 220 -0.70 -9.09 12.26
N GLN A 221 -0.24 -9.42 13.46
CA GLN A 221 -0.43 -10.76 14.06
C GLN A 221 0.04 -11.90 13.12
N GLY A 222 1.13 -11.69 12.40
CA GLY A 222 1.66 -12.66 11.43
C GLY A 222 0.89 -12.75 10.11
N LYS A 223 -0.09 -11.86 9.86
CA LYS A 223 -0.83 -11.77 8.60
C LYS A 223 -0.45 -10.50 7.85
N TRP A 224 -0.12 -10.67 6.59
CA TRP A 224 0.12 -9.58 5.65
C TRP A 224 -1.20 -9.00 5.17
N VAL A 225 -1.36 -7.69 5.31
CA VAL A 225 -2.56 -6.96 4.90
C VAL A 225 -2.17 -5.81 3.99
N ILE A 226 -2.82 -5.70 2.84
CA ILE A 226 -2.67 -4.56 1.94
C ILE A 226 -3.39 -3.36 2.57
N VAL A 227 -2.63 -2.32 2.89
CA VAL A 227 -3.15 -1.04 3.37
C VAL A 227 -3.48 -0.12 2.21
N GLN A 228 -2.59 -0.08 1.21
CA GLN A 228 -2.76 0.72 0.02
C GLN A 228 -2.21 -0.03 -1.20
N PRO A 229 -2.99 -0.19 -2.28
CA PRO A 229 -2.48 -0.74 -3.53
C PRO A 229 -1.41 0.16 -4.14
N GLY A 230 -0.42 -0.44 -4.79
CA GLY A 230 0.62 0.28 -5.51
C GLY A 230 0.20 0.63 -6.94
N VAL A 231 1.10 1.29 -7.67
CA VAL A 231 0.93 1.62 -9.08
C VAL A 231 2.17 1.19 -9.85
N ILE A 232 1.97 0.39 -10.89
CA ILE A 232 3.03 -0.09 -11.78
C ILE A 232 2.71 0.22 -13.23
N ARG A 233 3.75 0.25 -14.06
CA ARG A 233 3.66 0.32 -15.50
C ARG A 233 4.40 -0.87 -16.11
N VAL A 234 3.69 -1.67 -16.90
CA VAL A 234 4.26 -2.77 -17.68
C VAL A 234 4.72 -2.26 -19.05
N LYS A 235 5.84 -2.80 -19.56
CA LYS A 235 6.46 -2.43 -20.83
C LYS A 235 7.03 -3.66 -21.56
#